data_AF-A0A8S3JN69-F1
#
_entry.id   AF-A0A8S3JN69-F1
#
_cell.length_a   1.000
_cell.length_b   1.000
_cell.length_c   1.000
_cell.angle_alpha   90.00
_cell.angle_beta   90.00
_cell.angle_gamma   90.00
#
_symmetry.space_group_name_H-M   'P 1'
#
loop_
_entity.id
_entity.type
_entity.pdbx_description
1 polymer ?
#
loop_
_entity_poly.entity_id
_entity_poly.type
_entity_poly.pdbx_seq_one_letter_code
_entity_poly.pdbx_strand_id
1 'polypeptide(L)'
;DQYIPSKVQGAEEECLITEANDLGDGRFYDPRTRQSFKFDHLRREASELQAHPPDELSEQWRLAFEKEVTEYVKERYTYGASTVIGGSDADTISLAAYIESHKFEPKNFWNGRWRSKWSLAFSKGQTECELTGLVKAQ
;
A
#
# COMPACT_ATOMS: atom_id res chain seq x y z
N ASP A 1 5.16 -8.20 -8.58
CA ASP A 1 5.86 -7.81 -7.33
C ASP A 1 5.40 -8.56 -6.11
N GLN A 2 6.22 -8.54 -5.06
CA GLN A 2 6.01 -9.30 -3.82
C GLN A 2 5.28 -8.50 -2.73
N TYR A 3 5.09 -7.19 -2.89
CA TYR A 3 4.49 -6.29 -1.88
C TYR A 3 5.16 -6.46 -0.51
N ILE A 4 6.47 -6.25 -0.47
CA ILE A 4 7.27 -6.48 0.74
C ILE A 4 6.79 -5.50 1.82
N PRO A 5 6.36 -5.96 3.01
CA PRO A 5 6.05 -5.05 4.09
C PRO A 5 7.32 -4.43 4.66
N SER A 6 7.26 -3.13 4.91
CA SER A 6 8.33 -2.30 5.46
C SER A 6 7.84 -1.57 6.70
N LYS A 7 8.60 -1.64 7.79
CA LYS A 7 8.32 -0.90 9.01
C LYS A 7 8.90 0.50 8.89
N VAL A 8 8.02 1.49 8.77
CA VAL A 8 8.39 2.90 8.80
C VAL A 8 8.41 3.37 10.25
N GLN A 9 9.49 4.04 10.67
CA GLN A 9 9.63 4.49 12.06
C GLN A 9 8.50 5.49 12.41
N GLY A 10 7.73 5.18 13.46
CA GLY A 10 6.60 6.01 13.88
C GLY A 10 5.25 5.64 13.24
N ALA A 11 5.22 4.68 12.31
CA ALA A 11 3.98 4.12 11.79
C ALA A 11 3.46 3.00 12.71
N GLU A 12 2.14 2.95 12.93
CA GLU A 12 1.49 1.83 13.62
C GLU A 12 1.37 0.59 12.71
N GLU A 13 1.29 0.82 11.41
CA GLU A 13 1.02 -0.17 10.39
C GLU A 13 2.18 -0.24 9.39
N GLU A 14 2.41 -1.40 8.79
CA GLU A 14 3.46 -1.59 7.79
C GLU A 14 3.09 -0.94 6.44
N CYS A 15 4.09 -0.37 5.76
CA CYS A 15 3.97 0.16 4.41
C CYS A 15 4.43 -0.90 3.41
N LEU A 16 3.64 -1.19 2.39
CA LEU A 16 3.98 -2.13 1.33
C LEU A 16 4.86 -1.44 0.29
N ILE A 17 5.96 -2.10 -0.08
CA ILE A 17 6.82 -1.68 -1.17
C ILE A 17 6.20 -2.13 -2.50
N THR A 18 5.80 -1.15 -3.31
CA THR A 18 5.10 -1.35 -4.58
C THR A 18 5.65 -0.43 -5.66
N GLU A 19 5.35 -0.71 -6.92
CA GLU A 19 5.68 0.20 -8.02
C GLU A 19 4.92 1.54 -7.93
N ALA A 20 3.76 1.58 -7.27
CA ALA A 20 2.92 2.78 -7.19
C ALA A 20 3.41 3.80 -6.17
N ASN A 21 4.27 3.40 -5.23
CA ASN A 21 4.90 4.29 -4.27
C ASN A 21 6.40 4.38 -4.44
N ASP A 22 6.94 3.90 -5.55
CA ASP A 22 8.34 4.12 -5.92
C ASP A 22 8.52 5.56 -6.42
N LEU A 23 9.38 6.32 -5.75
CA LEU A 23 9.74 7.69 -6.11
C LEU A 23 11.01 7.75 -6.96
N GLY A 24 11.61 6.61 -7.30
CA GLY A 24 12.93 6.51 -7.91
C GLY A 24 14.06 6.51 -6.88
N ASP A 25 15.27 6.19 -7.33
CA ASP A 25 16.51 6.18 -6.53
C ASP A 25 16.42 5.34 -5.23
N GLY A 26 15.59 4.28 -5.24
CA GLY A 26 15.37 3.40 -4.09
C GLY A 26 14.58 4.05 -2.95
N ARG A 27 13.85 5.14 -3.23
CA ARG A 27 12.98 5.82 -2.27
C ARG A 27 11.52 5.42 -2.51
N PHE A 28 10.82 5.20 -1.40
CA PHE A 28 9.41 4.85 -1.41
C PHE A 28 8.61 5.85 -0.56
N TYR A 29 7.36 6.04 -0.93
CA TYR A 29 6.41 6.88 -0.22
C TYR A 29 5.48 6.05 0.66
N ASP A 30 5.30 6.46 1.91
CA ASP A 30 4.24 6.00 2.79
C ASP A 30 3.18 7.11 2.98
N PRO A 31 2.00 6.96 2.33
CA PRO A 31 0.92 7.95 2.46
C PRO A 31 0.37 8.08 3.87
N ARG A 32 0.44 7.02 4.68
CA ARG A 32 -0.13 7.04 6.04
C ARG A 32 0.66 7.97 6.96
N THR A 33 1.99 7.91 6.89
CA THR A 33 2.87 8.80 7.67
C THR A 33 3.20 10.10 6.95
N ARG A 34 2.87 10.25 5.67
CA ARG A 34 3.25 11.39 4.82
C ARG A 34 4.77 11.56 4.77
N GLN A 35 5.46 10.43 4.66
CA GLN A 35 6.91 10.36 4.65
C GLN A 35 7.39 9.54 3.46
N SER A 36 8.52 9.96 2.89
CA SER A 36 9.33 9.11 2.02
C SER A 36 10.52 8.55 2.78
N PHE A 37 11.00 7.38 2.37
CA PHE A 37 12.15 6.71 2.97
C PHE A 37 12.95 5.96 1.92
N LYS A 38 14.25 5.78 2.14
CA LYS A 38 15.04 4.79 1.39
C LYS A 38 14.75 3.40 1.91
N PHE A 39 14.65 2.44 1.01
CA PHE A 39 14.44 1.04 1.36
C PHE A 39 15.65 0.19 0.96
N ASP A 40 16.30 -0.42 1.95
CA ASP A 40 17.35 -1.41 1.70
C ASP A 40 16.68 -2.77 1.38
N HIS A 41 16.68 -3.18 0.11
CA HIS A 41 16.06 -4.43 -0.31
C HIS A 41 16.71 -5.70 0.27
N LEU A 42 17.99 -5.63 0.68
CA LEU A 42 18.69 -6.77 1.29
C LEU A 42 18.32 -6.91 2.75
N ARG A 43 18.32 -5.80 3.49
CA ARG A 43 18.01 -5.79 4.93
C ARG A 43 16.51 -5.70 5.24
N ARG A 44 15.71 -5.26 4.27
CA ARG A 44 14.27 -4.93 4.40
C ARG A 44 14.02 -3.87 5.47
N GLU A 45 14.83 -2.82 5.45
CA GLU A 45 14.79 -1.73 6.43
C GLU A 45 14.53 -0.39 5.75
N ALA A 46 13.66 0.42 6.36
CA ALA A 46 13.43 1.81 5.98
C ALA A 46 14.44 2.73 6.67
N SER A 47 14.94 3.72 5.94
CA SER A 47 15.92 4.70 6.44
C SER A 47 15.75 6.06 5.77
N GLU A 48 16.51 7.08 6.22
CA GLU A 48 16.52 8.43 5.63
C GLU A 48 15.10 9.02 5.42
N LEU A 49 14.29 9.03 6.49
CA LEU A 49 12.93 9.56 6.46
C LEU A 49 12.92 11.05 6.09
N GLN A 50 12.01 11.41 5.19
CA GLN A 50 11.79 12.78 4.74
C GLN A 50 10.30 13.05 4.63
N ALA A 51 9.84 14.25 4.98
CA ALA A 51 8.45 14.64 4.75
C ALA A 51 8.14 14.59 3.24
N HIS A 52 6.98 14.02 2.91
CA HIS A 52 6.49 13.98 1.53
C HIS A 52 4.99 14.30 1.56
N PRO A 53 4.56 15.45 1.00
CA PRO A 53 3.17 15.86 1.06
C PRO A 53 2.28 14.93 0.22
N PRO A 54 1.03 14.69 0.62
CA PRO A 54 0.09 13.91 -0.17
C PRO A 54 -0.42 14.68 -1.39
N ASP A 55 -1.05 13.96 -2.30
CA ASP A 55 -1.91 14.56 -3.32
C ASP A 55 -3.21 15.03 -2.66
N GLU A 56 -3.32 16.34 -2.41
CA GLU A 56 -4.44 16.95 -1.67
C GLU A 56 -5.80 16.71 -2.32
N LEU A 57 -5.86 16.55 -3.65
CA LEU A 57 -7.10 16.32 -4.35
C LEU A 57 -7.67 14.93 -4.05
N SER A 58 -6.85 13.88 -4.06
CA SER A 58 -7.27 12.50 -3.82
C SER A 58 -7.30 12.10 -2.34
N GLU A 59 -6.61 12.82 -1.46
CA GLU A 59 -6.32 12.42 -0.07
C GLU A 59 -7.58 12.08 0.75
N GLN A 60 -8.68 12.82 0.62
CA GLN A 60 -9.90 12.52 1.38
C GLN A 60 -10.48 11.14 1.04
N TRP A 61 -10.43 10.74 -0.23
CA TRP A 61 -10.91 9.44 -0.69
C TRP A 61 -9.90 8.35 -0.39
N ARG A 62 -8.60 8.66 -0.49
CA ARG A 62 -7.52 7.76 -0.10
C ARG A 62 -7.64 7.37 1.38
N LEU A 63 -7.85 8.34 2.28
CA LEU A 63 -8.04 8.11 3.71
C LEU A 63 -9.29 7.26 4.00
N ALA A 64 -10.41 7.59 3.35
CA ALA A 64 -11.64 6.81 3.51
C ALA A 64 -11.46 5.35 3.05
N PHE A 65 -10.79 5.14 1.92
CA PHE A 65 -10.52 3.81 1.40
C PHE A 65 -9.51 3.05 2.27
N GLU A 66 -8.45 3.72 2.73
CA GLU A 66 -7.44 3.15 3.63
C GLU A 66 -8.04 2.65 4.95
N LYS A 67 -8.96 3.41 5.54
CA LYS A 67 -9.65 3.01 6.77
C LYS A 67 -10.34 1.65 6.60
N GLU A 68 -11.19 1.52 5.59
CA GLU A 68 -11.98 0.32 5.34
C GLU A 68 -11.10 -0.86 4.92
N VAL A 69 -10.06 -0.62 4.11
CA VAL A 69 -9.10 -1.66 3.72
C VAL A 69 -8.31 -2.15 4.92
N THR A 70 -7.86 -1.26 5.80
CA THR A 70 -7.09 -1.61 7.00
C THR A 70 -7.93 -2.46 7.95
N GLU A 71 -9.19 -2.09 8.16
CA GLU A 71 -10.13 -2.86 8.99
C GLU A 71 -10.39 -4.25 8.39
N TYR A 72 -10.70 -4.33 7.10
CA TYR A 72 -10.86 -5.59 6.38
C TYR A 72 -9.62 -6.49 6.50
N VAL A 73 -8.41 -5.93 6.35
CA VAL A 73 -7.17 -6.69 6.44
C VAL A 73 -6.98 -7.27 7.83
N LYS A 74 -7.21 -6.46 8.88
CA LYS A 74 -7.11 -6.91 10.28
C LYS A 74 -8.08 -8.05 10.61
N GLU A 75 -9.29 -8.01 10.06
CA GLU A 75 -10.29 -9.05 10.28
C GLU A 75 -9.99 -10.36 9.54
N ARG A 76 -9.45 -10.27 8.31
CA ARG A 76 -9.37 -11.43 7.40
C ARG A 76 -7.98 -12.04 7.28
N TYR A 77 -6.93 -11.32 7.65
CA TYR A 77 -5.55 -11.74 7.48
C TYR A 77 -4.77 -11.55 8.78
N THR A 78 -4.48 -12.65 9.48
CA THR A 78 -3.74 -12.63 10.75
C THR A 78 -2.37 -11.95 10.64
N TYR A 79 -1.71 -12.08 9.48
CA TYR A 79 -0.41 -11.47 9.18
C TYR A 79 -0.54 -10.55 7.97
N GLY A 80 -1.66 -9.84 7.87
CA GLY A 80 -1.95 -8.97 6.74
C GLY A 80 -1.33 -7.59 6.92
N ALA A 81 -0.77 -7.05 5.85
CA ALA A 81 -0.38 -5.66 5.73
C ALA A 81 -1.09 -5.04 4.52
N SER A 82 -1.32 -3.72 4.58
CA SER A 82 -1.99 -3.00 3.50
C SER A 82 -1.47 -1.58 3.33
N THR A 83 -1.55 -1.09 2.09
CA THR A 83 -1.19 0.28 1.74
C THR A 83 -2.11 0.78 0.65
N VAL A 84 -2.63 1.99 0.82
CA VAL A 84 -3.49 2.65 -0.16
C VAL A 84 -2.80 3.88 -0.70
N ILE A 85 -2.51 3.86 -2.01
CA ILE A 85 -1.95 4.98 -2.75
C ILE A 85 -3.08 5.72 -3.45
N GLY A 86 -3.03 7.05 -3.39
CA GLY A 86 -3.92 7.94 -4.12
C GLY A 86 -3.11 8.89 -4.98
N GLY A 87 -3.67 9.26 -6.12
CA GLY A 87 -3.14 10.31 -6.99
C GLY A 87 -4.23 10.92 -7.83
N SER A 88 -3.96 12.11 -8.34
CA SER A 88 -4.88 12.81 -9.23
C SER A 88 -4.19 13.26 -10.51
N ASP A 89 -4.95 13.29 -11.60
CA ASP A 89 -4.57 13.95 -12.86
C ASP A 89 -5.76 14.78 -13.34
N ALA A 90 -5.56 16.10 -13.42
CA ALA A 90 -6.64 17.08 -13.61
C ALA A 90 -7.82 16.85 -12.63
N ASP A 91 -8.99 16.45 -13.15
CA ASP A 91 -10.20 16.18 -12.36
C ASP A 91 -10.44 14.68 -12.10
N THR A 92 -9.51 13.81 -12.51
CA THR A 92 -9.60 12.36 -12.32
C THR A 92 -8.79 11.94 -11.09
N ILE A 93 -9.47 11.25 -10.17
CA ILE A 93 -8.89 10.66 -8.98
C ILE A 93 -8.64 9.18 -9.28
N SER A 94 -7.46 8.69 -8.90
CA SER A 94 -7.08 7.28 -8.99
C SER A 94 -6.62 6.80 -7.63
N LEU A 95 -7.18 5.66 -7.18
CA LEU A 95 -6.80 5.01 -5.94
C LEU A 95 -6.40 3.57 -6.21
N ALA A 96 -5.39 3.10 -5.47
CA ALA A 96 -4.98 1.71 -5.50
C ALA A 96 -4.70 1.20 -4.09
N ALA A 97 -5.40 0.13 -3.69
CA ALA A 97 -5.17 -0.59 -2.45
C ALA A 97 -4.37 -1.86 -2.72
N TYR A 98 -3.32 -2.05 -1.95
CA TYR A 98 -2.44 -3.21 -1.98
C TYR A 98 -2.61 -3.97 -0.68
N ILE A 99 -2.75 -5.29 -0.77
CA ILE A 99 -2.86 -6.19 0.39
C ILE A 99 -1.83 -7.29 0.20
N GLU A 100 -1.09 -7.58 1.27
CA GLU A 100 -0.18 -8.71 1.34
C GLU A 100 -0.43 -9.47 2.64
N SER A 101 -0.34 -10.79 2.57
CA SER A 101 -0.20 -11.61 3.76
C SER A 101 0.64 -12.82 3.43
N HIS A 102 1.64 -13.11 4.23
CA HIS A 102 2.46 -14.29 4.05
C HIS A 102 2.67 -15.03 5.37
N LYS A 103 2.93 -16.32 5.24
CA LYS A 103 3.40 -17.13 6.35
C LYS A 103 4.51 -18.05 5.86
N PHE A 104 5.67 -17.91 6.48
CA PHE A 104 6.85 -18.71 6.17
C PHE A 104 7.17 -19.63 7.34
N GLU A 105 7.03 -20.93 7.12
CA GLU A 105 7.23 -21.97 8.13
C GLU A 105 8.28 -22.97 7.62
N PRO A 106 9.57 -22.54 7.51
CA PRO A 106 10.62 -23.37 6.93
C PRO A 106 10.85 -24.67 7.71
N LYS A 107 10.62 -24.66 9.03
CA LYS A 107 10.68 -25.86 9.89
C LYS A 107 9.66 -26.92 9.48
N ASN A 108 8.53 -26.49 8.92
CA ASN A 108 7.46 -27.35 8.45
C ASN A 108 7.46 -27.49 6.92
N PHE A 109 8.52 -27.02 6.25
CA PHE A 109 8.75 -27.15 4.80
C PHE A 109 7.64 -26.55 3.93
N TRP A 110 6.91 -25.54 4.40
CA TRP A 110 5.90 -24.85 3.62
C TRP A 110 5.99 -23.33 3.78
N ASN A 111 5.61 -22.64 2.72
CA ASN A 111 5.50 -21.20 2.66
C ASN A 111 4.21 -20.87 1.91
N GLY A 112 3.54 -19.79 2.30
CA GLY A 112 2.37 -19.30 1.58
C GLY A 112 2.40 -17.78 1.51
N ARG A 113 1.94 -17.25 0.38
CA ARG A 113 1.78 -15.81 0.18
C ARG A 113 0.51 -15.51 -0.59
N TRP A 114 -0.29 -14.61 -0.03
CA TRP A 114 -1.43 -13.98 -0.65
C TRP A 114 -1.09 -12.52 -1.00
N ARG A 115 -1.48 -12.10 -2.20
CA ARG A 115 -1.40 -10.70 -2.63
C ARG A 115 -2.65 -10.33 -3.39
N SER A 116 -3.13 -9.11 -3.17
CA SER A 116 -4.13 -8.51 -4.04
C SER A 116 -3.86 -7.03 -4.28
N LYS A 117 -4.28 -6.56 -5.46
CA LYS A 117 -4.32 -5.15 -5.84
C LYS A 117 -5.74 -4.83 -6.26
N TRP A 118 -6.27 -3.75 -5.72
CA TRP A 118 -7.57 -3.20 -6.08
C TRP A 118 -7.38 -1.78 -6.56
N SER A 119 -7.93 -1.44 -7.72
CA SER A 119 -7.75 -0.14 -8.34
C SER A 119 -9.07 0.41 -8.82
N LEU A 120 -9.26 1.70 -8.60
CA LEU A 120 -10.45 2.43 -9.04
C LEU A 120 -10.05 3.83 -9.48
N ALA A 121 -10.77 4.35 -10.46
CA ALA A 121 -10.60 5.71 -10.95
C ALA A 121 -11.97 6.34 -11.23
N PHE A 122 -12.10 7.63 -10.93
CA PHE A 122 -13.34 8.37 -11.13
C PHE A 122 -13.07 9.87 -11.24
N SER A 123 -13.93 10.57 -11.96
CA SER A 123 -13.89 12.04 -12.00
C SER A 123 -14.60 12.63 -10.80
N LYS A 124 -14.14 13.80 -10.35
CA LYS A 124 -14.76 14.52 -9.24
C LYS A 124 -16.25 14.78 -9.51
N GLY A 125 -17.11 14.36 -8.59
CA GLY A 125 -18.56 14.50 -8.70
C GLY A 125 -19.29 13.32 -9.34
N GLN A 126 -18.58 12.30 -9.82
CA GLN A 126 -19.20 11.02 -10.18
C GLN A 126 -19.62 10.24 -8.94
N THR A 127 -20.75 9.55 -9.05
CA THR A 127 -21.32 8.68 -8.00
C THR A 127 -21.03 7.20 -8.23
N GLU A 128 -20.53 6.85 -9.41
CA GLU A 128 -20.21 5.49 -9.82
C GLU A 128 -18.75 5.44 -10.30
N CYS A 129 -18.09 4.33 -10.03
CA CYS A 129 -16.73 4.06 -10.50
C CYS A 129 -16.55 2.56 -10.76
N GLU A 130 -15.60 2.23 -11.62
CA GLU A 130 -15.22 0.83 -11.84
C GLU A 130 -14.11 0.43 -10.86
N LEU A 131 -14.27 -0.73 -10.23
CA LEU A 131 -13.28 -1.33 -9.35
C LEU A 131 -12.69 -2.57 -10.03
N THR A 132 -11.40 -2.54 -10.32
CA THR A 132 -10.66 -3.68 -10.88
C THR A 132 -9.79 -4.34 -9.81
N GLY A 133 -9.85 -5.66 -9.71
CA GLY A 133 -9.08 -6.45 -8.75
C GLY A 133 -8.17 -7.48 -9.42
N LEU A 134 -6.94 -7.60 -8.92
CA LEU A 134 -6.02 -8.68 -9.25
C LEU A 134 -5.63 -9.42 -7.98
N VAL A 135 -5.79 -10.74 -7.98
CA VAL A 135 -5.48 -11.61 -6.84
C VAL A 135 -4.44 -12.65 -7.25
N LYS A 136 -3.45 -12.89 -6.40
CA LYS A 136 -2.41 -13.90 -6.58
C LYS A 136 -2.16 -14.65 -5.28
N ALA A 137 -2.18 -15.98 -5.34
CA ALA A 137 -1.78 -16.86 -4.26
C ALA A 137 -0.58 -17.71 -4.73
N GLN A 138 0.38 -17.96 -3.83
CA GLN A 138 1.61 -18.69 -4.14
C GLN A 138 2.12 -19.46 -2.93
#